data_AF-A0A2G6CWW9-F1
#
_entry.id   AF-A0A2G6CWW9-F1
#
_cell.length_a   1.000
_cell.length_b   1.000
_cell.length_c   1.000
_cell.angle_alpha   90.00
_cell.angle_beta   90.00
_cell.angle_gamma   90.00
#
_symmetry.space_group_name_H-M   'P 1'
#
loop_
_entity.id
_entity.type
_entity.pdbx_description
1 polymer ?
#
loop_
_entity_poly.entity_id
_entity_poly.type
_entity_poly.pdbx_seq_one_letter_code
_entity_poly.pdbx_strand_id
1 'polypeptide(L)'
;MKVQKIRINHDTQDFWLVIGSDFLPIPEIDSYLKYLHSVGKSPNTIRSYAYHLKEFWLFLDNMNYEWSQITLNEMSQFINFLKRGAVDNVVPLNQSESKRTAKTINAIVTAVSSFYDYSSRLNDSKGPNVKKLVKGKKASYKPFLHHISKSETSTQNILKLKEPKRLPEILTTKQVKQLSGGCKSLRDKLLVSMLYETGMRIGECLGLRHEDIKSWDKTIHVVPRGDNANAARAKSNESRIIDIGSDLIKLYTDYVVNEFDDIDSDYVFINIWGADVGKPLAYSTVYTKFKRLSKKLDIPFTPHIFRHTHATELLRSGWDASYVQKRLGHKDIQTTINTYAHLNEKDLKKAFSKFKRESTSVE
;
A
#
# COMPACT_ATOMS: atom_id res chain seq x y z
N MET A 1 -14.89 -22.62 7.08
CA MET A 1 -13.48 -22.25 6.84
C MET A 1 -13.05 -21.01 7.60
N LYS A 2 -11.83 -21.00 8.15
CA LYS A 2 -11.27 -19.91 8.97
C LYS A 2 -9.80 -19.67 8.63
N VAL A 3 -9.35 -18.42 8.72
CA VAL A 3 -7.92 -18.08 8.67
C VAL A 3 -7.43 -17.92 10.10
N GLN A 4 -6.38 -18.66 10.48
CA GLN A 4 -5.80 -18.65 11.81
C GLN A 4 -4.35 -18.20 11.78
N LYS A 5 -4.00 -17.35 12.73
CA LYS A 5 -2.62 -16.93 12.98
C LYS A 5 -1.98 -17.92 13.94
N ILE A 6 -0.79 -18.39 13.61
CA ILE A 6 0.02 -19.30 14.43
C ILE A 6 1.41 -18.71 14.65
N ARG A 7 1.99 -19.02 15.80
CA ARG A 7 3.37 -18.71 16.14
C ARG A 7 4.03 -20.03 16.53
N ILE A 8 5.09 -20.40 15.84
CA ILE A 8 5.87 -21.60 16.17
C ILE A 8 6.84 -21.21 17.28
N ASN A 9 6.91 -21.99 18.36
CA ASN A 9 7.80 -21.69 19.49
C ASN A 9 9.24 -21.50 19.01
N HIS A 10 9.91 -20.47 19.54
CA HIS A 10 11.23 -19.96 19.15
C HIS A 10 11.31 -19.10 17.89
N ASP A 11 10.25 -19.01 17.08
CA ASP A 11 10.21 -18.09 15.94
C ASP A 11 9.48 -16.79 16.31
N THR A 12 10.09 -15.64 15.99
CA THR A 12 9.45 -14.32 16.17
C THR A 12 8.42 -14.04 15.08
N GLN A 13 8.33 -14.92 14.07
CA GLN A 13 7.54 -14.72 12.87
C GLN A 13 6.15 -15.35 12.97
N ASP A 14 5.16 -14.61 12.45
CA ASP A 14 3.77 -15.01 12.44
C ASP A 14 3.43 -15.79 11.17
N PHE A 15 2.92 -17.00 11.32
CA PHE A 15 2.44 -17.85 10.22
C PHE A 15 0.91 -17.77 10.10
N TRP A 16 0.40 -18.07 8.90
CA TRP A 16 -1.04 -18.04 8.60
C TRP A 16 -1.47 -19.39 8.04
N LEU A 17 -2.49 -19.98 8.67
CA LEU A 17 -3.13 -21.21 8.22
C LEU A 17 -4.55 -20.93 7.74
N VAL A 18 -4.99 -21.67 6.74
CA VAL A 18 -6.38 -21.72 6.32
C VAL A 18 -6.95 -23.08 6.70
N ILE A 19 -7.97 -23.05 7.56
CA ILE A 19 -8.64 -24.21 8.10
C ILE A 19 -9.93 -24.43 7.30
N GLY A 20 -10.13 -25.67 6.85
CA GLY A 20 -11.26 -26.16 6.09
C GLY A 20 -12.58 -26.15 6.86
N SER A 21 -13.61 -26.73 6.24
CA SER A 21 -14.91 -27.03 6.87
C SER A 21 -14.81 -28.21 7.84
N ASP A 22 -13.85 -29.10 7.62
CA ASP A 22 -13.45 -30.27 8.43
C ASP A 22 -12.58 -29.93 9.65
N PHE A 23 -12.33 -28.64 9.91
CA PHE A 23 -11.42 -28.16 10.96
C PHE A 23 -9.95 -28.55 10.79
N LEU A 24 -9.55 -29.08 9.63
CA LEU A 24 -8.16 -29.38 9.32
C LEU A 24 -7.52 -28.29 8.46
N PRO A 25 -6.19 -28.10 8.53
CA PRO A 25 -5.48 -27.22 7.61
C PRO A 25 -5.59 -27.72 6.18
N ILE A 26 -5.84 -26.81 5.24
CA ILE A 26 -5.87 -27.12 3.80
C ILE A 26 -4.42 -27.26 3.31
N PRO A 27 -3.92 -28.47 2.98
CA PRO A 27 -2.49 -28.72 2.76
C PRO A 27 -1.90 -27.92 1.59
N GLU A 28 -2.69 -27.71 0.53
CA GLU A 28 -2.26 -27.00 -0.66
C GLU A 28 -2.04 -25.51 -0.38
N ILE A 29 -2.94 -24.90 0.39
CA ILE A 29 -2.79 -23.51 0.80
C ILE A 29 -1.61 -23.37 1.74
N ASP A 30 -1.47 -24.26 2.74
CA ASP A 30 -0.37 -24.20 3.70
C ASP A 30 1.00 -24.29 3.01
N SER A 31 1.17 -25.26 2.10
CA SER A 31 2.39 -25.41 1.30
C SER A 31 2.73 -24.16 0.50
N TYR A 32 1.72 -23.54 -0.13
CA TYR A 32 1.90 -22.31 -0.88
C TYR A 32 2.23 -21.10 0.00
N LEU A 33 1.59 -20.94 1.16
CA LEU A 33 1.89 -19.84 2.08
C LEU A 33 3.30 -19.98 2.67
N LYS A 34 3.75 -21.20 2.98
CA LYS A 34 5.14 -21.51 3.37
C LYS A 34 6.15 -21.18 2.26
N TYR A 35 5.80 -21.46 1.00
CA TYR A 35 6.61 -21.05 -0.14
C TYR A 35 6.74 -19.52 -0.22
N LEU A 36 5.62 -18.78 -0.14
CA LEU A 36 5.66 -17.30 -0.18
C LEU A 36 6.49 -16.72 0.97
N HIS A 37 6.42 -17.34 2.14
CA HIS A 37 7.25 -17.00 3.28
C HIS A 37 8.74 -17.19 2.97
N SER A 38 9.11 -18.36 2.44
CA SER A 38 10.49 -18.71 2.09
C SER A 38 11.08 -17.82 1.02
N VAL A 39 10.26 -17.33 0.07
CA VAL A 39 10.65 -16.35 -0.96
C VAL A 39 10.76 -14.92 -0.40
N GLY A 40 10.52 -14.72 0.90
CA GLY A 40 10.64 -13.41 1.56
C GLY A 40 9.51 -12.44 1.23
N LYS A 41 8.30 -12.94 0.90
CA LYS A 41 7.14 -12.06 0.71
C LYS A 41 6.72 -11.42 2.04
N SER A 42 6.15 -10.22 1.96
CA SER A 42 5.72 -9.51 3.17
C SER A 42 4.62 -10.30 3.92
N PRO A 43 4.63 -10.33 5.27
CA PRO A 43 3.61 -11.01 6.07
C PRO A 43 2.21 -10.49 5.82
N ASN A 44 2.07 -9.20 5.50
CA ASN A 44 0.79 -8.63 5.09
C ASN A 44 0.31 -9.21 3.75
N THR A 45 1.22 -9.43 2.80
CA THR A 45 0.90 -10.12 1.53
C THR A 45 0.47 -11.56 1.79
N ILE A 46 1.22 -12.30 2.60
CA ILE A 46 0.91 -13.70 2.98
C ILE A 46 -0.46 -13.76 3.66
N ARG A 47 -0.70 -12.89 4.64
CA ARG A 47 -2.01 -12.74 5.29
C ARG A 47 -3.12 -12.49 4.29
N SER A 48 -2.98 -11.48 3.42
CA SER A 48 -3.98 -11.17 2.41
C SER A 48 -4.25 -12.37 1.49
N TYR A 49 -3.19 -13.07 1.08
CA TYR A 49 -3.32 -14.26 0.23
C TYR A 49 -4.04 -15.38 0.96
N ALA A 50 -3.77 -15.63 2.24
CA ALA A 50 -4.51 -16.60 3.05
C ALA A 50 -6.02 -16.30 3.08
N TYR A 51 -6.41 -15.04 3.30
CA TYR A 51 -7.82 -14.63 3.24
C TYR A 51 -8.41 -14.75 1.82
N HIS A 52 -7.65 -14.42 0.78
CA HIS A 52 -8.12 -14.52 -0.60
C HIS A 52 -8.32 -15.98 -1.05
N LEU A 53 -7.40 -16.87 -0.66
CA LEU A 53 -7.51 -18.30 -0.94
C LEU A 53 -8.64 -18.93 -0.13
N LYS A 54 -8.86 -18.50 1.12
CA LYS A 54 -10.05 -18.92 1.90
C LYS A 54 -11.36 -18.64 1.16
N GLU A 55 -11.49 -17.47 0.53
CA GLU A 55 -12.69 -17.13 -0.25
C GLU A 55 -12.83 -18.01 -1.50
N PHE A 56 -11.71 -18.39 -2.12
CA PHE A 56 -11.71 -19.30 -3.26
C PHE A 56 -12.11 -20.72 -2.85
N TRP A 57 -11.52 -21.26 -1.78
CA TRP A 57 -11.89 -22.58 -1.27
C TRP A 57 -13.33 -22.64 -0.77
N LEU A 58 -13.84 -21.57 -0.15
CA LEU A 58 -15.25 -21.50 0.19
C LEU A 58 -16.16 -21.60 -1.05
N PHE A 59 -15.74 -21.00 -2.17
CA PHE A 59 -16.45 -21.13 -3.44
C PHE A 59 -16.38 -22.56 -4.00
N LEU A 60 -15.21 -23.20 -3.91
CA LEU A 60 -15.03 -24.59 -4.34
C LEU A 60 -15.93 -25.55 -3.57
N ASP A 61 -15.95 -25.45 -2.23
CA ASP A 61 -16.83 -26.25 -1.37
C ASP A 61 -18.32 -26.03 -1.72
N ASN A 62 -18.73 -24.77 -1.90
CA ASN A 62 -20.13 -24.44 -2.19
C ASN A 62 -20.61 -24.97 -3.55
N MET A 63 -19.73 -25.02 -4.53
CA MET A 63 -20.03 -25.50 -5.89
C MET A 63 -19.65 -26.98 -6.10
N ASN A 64 -19.09 -27.62 -5.08
CA ASN A 64 -18.55 -28.98 -5.14
C ASN A 64 -17.50 -29.16 -6.27
N TYR A 65 -16.63 -28.17 -6.43
CA TYR A 65 -15.54 -28.22 -7.42
C TYR A 65 -14.23 -28.66 -6.79
N GLU A 66 -13.48 -29.51 -7.51
CA GLU A 66 -12.10 -29.81 -7.15
C GLU A 66 -11.16 -28.71 -7.66
N TRP A 67 -10.26 -28.23 -6.79
CA TRP A 67 -9.34 -27.14 -7.15
C TRP A 67 -8.44 -27.49 -8.34
N SER A 68 -8.12 -28.77 -8.54
CA SER A 68 -7.23 -29.23 -9.62
C SER A 68 -7.89 -29.17 -11.01
N GLN A 69 -9.23 -29.10 -11.09
CA GLN A 69 -10.01 -29.22 -12.33
C GLN A 69 -10.63 -27.90 -12.81
N ILE A 70 -10.23 -26.78 -12.20
CA ILE A 70 -10.83 -25.47 -12.48
C ILE A 70 -10.43 -24.95 -13.86
N THR A 71 -11.43 -24.58 -14.67
CA THR A 71 -11.22 -23.95 -15.97
C THR A 71 -11.52 -22.45 -15.91
N LEU A 72 -11.45 -21.78 -17.07
CA LEU A 72 -11.83 -20.38 -17.21
C LEU A 72 -13.31 -20.14 -16.82
N ASN A 73 -14.18 -21.11 -17.05
CA ASN A 73 -15.61 -21.02 -16.77
C ASN A 73 -15.87 -20.92 -15.26
N GLU A 74 -15.29 -21.81 -14.47
CA GLU A 74 -15.44 -21.82 -13.01
C GLU A 74 -14.78 -20.59 -12.38
N MET A 75 -13.67 -20.09 -12.95
CA MET A 75 -13.09 -18.82 -12.53
C MET A 75 -14.01 -17.61 -12.81
N SER A 76 -14.79 -17.64 -13.89
CA SER A 76 -15.81 -16.62 -14.17
C SER A 76 -16.96 -16.71 -13.15
N GLN A 77 -17.42 -17.92 -12.83
CA GLN A 77 -18.40 -18.16 -11.78
C GLN A 77 -17.89 -17.67 -10.42
N PHE A 78 -16.62 -17.90 -10.11
CA PHE A 78 -15.98 -17.39 -8.90
C PHE A 78 -16.02 -15.86 -8.84
N ILE A 79 -15.72 -15.16 -9.93
CA ILE A 79 -15.84 -13.70 -9.97
C ILE A 79 -17.28 -13.25 -9.73
N ASN A 80 -18.26 -13.97 -10.29
CA ASN A 80 -19.67 -13.67 -10.04
C ASN A 80 -20.04 -13.89 -8.56
N PHE A 81 -19.55 -14.98 -7.96
CA PHE A 81 -19.66 -15.26 -6.52
C PHE A 81 -19.04 -14.13 -5.69
N LEU A 82 -17.88 -13.60 -6.07
CA LEU A 82 -17.27 -12.46 -5.36
C LEU A 82 -18.08 -11.16 -5.49
N LYS A 83 -18.80 -10.96 -6.60
CA LYS A 83 -19.65 -9.79 -6.83
C LYS A 83 -20.96 -9.87 -6.03
N ARG A 84 -21.63 -11.01 -6.04
CA ARG A 84 -23.01 -11.17 -5.53
C ARG A 84 -23.11 -11.92 -4.20
N GLY A 85 -22.09 -12.69 -3.83
CA GLY A 85 -22.08 -13.65 -2.73
C GLY A 85 -22.48 -15.05 -3.20
N ALA A 86 -22.72 -15.97 -2.25
CA ALA A 86 -23.37 -17.25 -2.57
C ALA A 86 -24.75 -16.92 -3.15
N VAL A 87 -24.95 -17.25 -4.42
CA VAL A 87 -26.23 -17.12 -5.10
C VAL A 87 -26.66 -18.55 -5.40
N ASP A 88 -27.69 -19.03 -4.70
CA ASP A 88 -28.55 -20.11 -5.22
C ASP A 88 -28.95 -19.74 -6.64
N ASN A 89 -28.95 -20.70 -7.57
CA ASN A 89 -29.15 -20.66 -9.05
C ASN A 89 -30.19 -19.66 -9.68
N VAL A 90 -30.35 -18.45 -9.15
CA VAL A 90 -31.36 -17.46 -9.46
C VAL A 90 -30.63 -16.19 -9.87
N VAL A 91 -30.77 -15.80 -11.12
CA VAL A 91 -30.28 -14.51 -11.62
C VAL A 91 -31.28 -13.43 -11.19
N PRO A 92 -30.93 -12.48 -10.31
CA PRO A 92 -31.84 -11.40 -9.96
C PRO A 92 -32.04 -10.50 -11.17
N LEU A 93 -33.29 -10.14 -11.49
CA LEU A 93 -33.63 -9.20 -12.57
C LEU A 93 -33.13 -7.77 -12.29
N ASN A 94 -32.94 -7.42 -11.02
CA ASN A 94 -32.44 -6.10 -10.62
C ASN A 94 -30.92 -6.11 -10.41
N GLN A 95 -30.26 -5.04 -10.84
CA GLN A 95 -28.82 -4.83 -10.65
C GLN A 95 -28.51 -4.74 -9.15
N SER A 96 -28.23 -5.88 -8.50
CA SER A 96 -27.73 -5.87 -7.13
C SER A 96 -26.39 -5.15 -7.11
N GLU A 97 -26.23 -4.15 -6.24
CA GLU A 97 -24.93 -3.51 -6.03
C GLU A 97 -23.88 -4.57 -5.65
N SER A 98 -22.73 -4.54 -6.31
CA SER A 98 -21.65 -5.50 -6.06
C SER A 98 -21.17 -5.39 -4.62
N LYS A 99 -21.15 -6.51 -3.87
CA LYS A 99 -20.66 -6.55 -2.48
C LYS A 99 -19.20 -6.14 -2.35
N ARG A 100 -18.41 -6.30 -3.42
CA ARG A 100 -16.97 -6.02 -3.45
C ARG A 100 -16.61 -5.07 -4.58
N THR A 101 -15.61 -4.24 -4.34
CA THR A 101 -15.05 -3.38 -5.38
C THR A 101 -14.27 -4.19 -6.41
N ALA A 102 -14.20 -3.72 -7.66
CA ALA A 102 -13.40 -4.36 -8.71
C ALA A 102 -11.93 -4.56 -8.30
N LYS A 103 -11.36 -3.61 -7.53
CA LYS A 103 -9.99 -3.68 -6.99
C LYS A 103 -9.82 -4.85 -6.03
N THR A 104 -10.78 -5.06 -5.12
CA THR A 104 -10.76 -6.20 -4.19
C THR A 104 -10.85 -7.52 -4.94
N ILE A 105 -11.75 -7.61 -5.93
CA ILE A 105 -11.90 -8.82 -6.76
C ILE A 105 -10.61 -9.11 -7.52
N ASN A 106 -10.00 -8.11 -8.15
CA ASN A 106 -8.73 -8.27 -8.87
C ASN A 106 -7.60 -8.73 -7.94
N ALA A 107 -7.55 -8.26 -6.70
CA ALA A 107 -6.58 -8.70 -5.71
C ALA A 107 -6.77 -10.19 -5.35
N ILE A 108 -8.02 -10.62 -5.15
CA ILE A 108 -8.35 -12.04 -4.89
C ILE A 108 -7.96 -12.90 -6.09
N VAL A 109 -8.39 -12.53 -7.30
CA VAL A 109 -8.05 -13.25 -8.54
C VAL A 109 -6.53 -13.33 -8.76
N THR A 110 -5.78 -12.28 -8.38
CA THR A 110 -4.32 -12.29 -8.46
C THR A 110 -3.70 -13.30 -7.49
N ALA A 111 -4.19 -13.38 -6.25
CA ALA A 111 -3.72 -14.37 -5.29
C ALA A 111 -4.00 -15.81 -5.75
N VAL A 112 -5.20 -16.06 -6.27
CA VAL A 112 -5.58 -17.38 -6.85
C VAL A 112 -4.72 -17.72 -8.06
N SER A 113 -4.51 -16.77 -8.98
CA SER A 113 -3.64 -16.99 -10.14
C SER A 113 -2.20 -17.31 -9.74
N SER A 114 -1.68 -16.60 -8.72
CA SER A 114 -0.33 -16.84 -8.18
C SER A 114 -0.22 -18.20 -7.48
N PHE A 115 -1.31 -18.71 -6.90
CA PHE A 115 -1.37 -20.07 -6.35
C PHE A 115 -1.30 -21.13 -7.47
N TYR A 116 -2.07 -20.99 -8.55
CA TYR A 116 -2.00 -21.91 -9.69
C TYR A 116 -0.65 -21.84 -10.42
N ASP A 117 -0.04 -20.65 -10.52
CA ASP A 117 1.32 -20.50 -11.05
C ASP A 117 2.36 -21.27 -10.21
N TYR A 118 2.16 -21.38 -8.89
CA TYR A 118 2.99 -22.20 -8.02
C TYR A 118 2.69 -23.70 -8.20
N SER A 119 1.42 -24.09 -8.19
CA SER A 119 1.01 -25.51 -8.33
C SER A 119 1.45 -26.12 -9.66
N SER A 120 1.31 -25.39 -10.76
CA SER A 120 1.73 -25.84 -12.09
C SER A 120 3.23 -26.12 -12.20
N ARG A 121 4.07 -25.51 -11.35
CA ARG A 121 5.52 -25.77 -11.32
C ARG A 121 5.90 -27.01 -10.51
N LEU A 122 5.01 -27.51 -9.66
CA LEU A 122 5.27 -28.64 -8.77
C LEU A 122 4.72 -29.95 -9.33
N ASN A 123 3.48 -29.96 -9.82
CA ASN A 123 2.73 -31.19 -10.06
C ASN A 123 2.26 -31.36 -11.52
N ASP A 124 2.77 -30.56 -12.47
CA ASP A 124 2.32 -30.52 -13.87
C ASP A 124 0.80 -30.30 -14.05
N SER A 125 0.13 -29.90 -12.97
CA SER A 125 -1.31 -29.66 -12.88
C SER A 125 -1.66 -28.42 -13.70
N LYS A 126 -2.49 -28.59 -14.74
CA LYS A 126 -2.98 -27.52 -15.60
C LYS A 126 -4.04 -26.69 -14.87
N GLY A 127 -3.59 -25.73 -14.07
CA GLY A 127 -4.47 -24.65 -13.59
C GLY A 127 -5.09 -23.88 -14.78
N PRO A 128 -6.18 -23.13 -14.55
CA PRO A 128 -6.84 -22.39 -15.62
C PRO A 128 -5.86 -21.41 -16.25
N ASN A 129 -5.70 -21.47 -17.58
CA ASN A 129 -4.84 -20.51 -18.30
C ASN A 129 -5.55 -19.15 -18.38
N VAL A 130 -5.42 -18.39 -17.29
CA VAL A 130 -6.04 -17.05 -17.14
C VAL A 130 -5.19 -15.94 -17.77
N LYS A 131 -4.00 -16.26 -18.30
CA LYS A 131 -3.06 -15.30 -18.87
C LYS A 131 -3.17 -15.30 -20.40
N LYS A 132 -3.64 -14.19 -20.96
CA LYS A 132 -3.54 -13.92 -22.40
C LYS A 132 -2.25 -13.19 -22.69
N LEU A 133 -1.50 -13.68 -23.69
CA LEU A 133 -0.44 -12.90 -24.32
C LEU A 133 -1.10 -11.76 -25.10
N VAL A 134 -0.90 -10.53 -24.63
CA VAL A 134 -1.37 -9.32 -25.30
C VAL A 134 -0.13 -8.58 -25.78
N LYS A 135 -0.15 -8.05 -27.02
CA LYS A 135 0.89 -7.11 -27.46
C LYS A 135 0.99 -5.99 -26.43
N GLY A 136 2.18 -5.76 -25.88
CA GLY A 136 2.38 -4.75 -24.83
C GLY A 136 1.74 -3.42 -25.22
N LYS A 137 1.07 -2.76 -24.27
CA LYS A 137 0.67 -1.37 -24.46
C LYS A 137 1.94 -0.59 -24.80
N LYS A 138 1.92 0.22 -25.88
CA LYS A 138 3.03 1.12 -26.23
C LYS A 138 3.46 1.85 -24.97
N ALA A 139 4.63 1.53 -24.43
CA ALA A 139 5.21 2.28 -23.33
C ALA A 139 5.37 3.73 -23.80
N SER A 140 5.06 4.70 -22.94
CA SER A 140 5.31 6.12 -23.23
C SER A 140 6.79 6.42 -23.43
N TYR A 141 7.66 5.50 -22.97
CA TYR A 141 9.10 5.54 -23.14
C TYR A 141 9.51 4.44 -24.12
N LYS A 142 10.15 4.81 -25.23
CA LYS A 142 10.77 3.88 -26.18
C LYS A 142 12.28 3.85 -25.89
N PRO A 143 12.84 2.71 -25.45
CA PRO A 143 14.28 2.55 -25.34
C PRO A 143 14.95 2.77 -26.70
N PHE A 144 16.24 3.14 -26.69
CA PHE A 144 17.06 3.36 -27.88
C PHE A 144 17.00 2.18 -28.89
N LEU A 145 16.80 0.96 -28.40
CA LEU A 145 16.72 -0.27 -29.20
C LEU A 145 15.28 -0.79 -29.43
N HIS A 146 14.24 0.04 -29.23
CA HIS A 146 12.84 -0.38 -29.40
C HIS A 146 12.52 -0.84 -30.84
N HIS A 147 13.33 -0.46 -31.83
CA HIS A 147 13.20 -0.92 -33.22
C HIS A 147 13.79 -2.32 -33.47
N ILE A 148 14.59 -2.84 -32.52
CA ILE A 148 15.30 -4.13 -32.62
C ILE A 148 14.69 -5.17 -31.67
N SER A 149 14.14 -4.74 -30.52
CA SER A 149 13.39 -5.63 -29.62
C SER A 149 12.01 -5.94 -30.23
N LYS A 150 11.82 -7.19 -30.67
CA LYS A 150 10.50 -7.77 -31.00
C LYS A 150 9.49 -7.35 -29.92
N SER A 151 8.38 -6.73 -30.33
CA SER A 151 7.35 -6.18 -29.45
C SER A 151 7.18 -6.98 -28.16
N GLU A 152 7.53 -6.39 -27.01
CA GLU A 152 7.36 -7.06 -25.71
C GLU A 152 5.88 -7.46 -25.56
N THR A 153 5.63 -8.77 -25.55
CA THR A 153 4.31 -9.31 -25.27
C THR A 153 4.09 -9.23 -23.76
N SER A 154 3.06 -8.49 -23.35
CA SER A 154 2.65 -8.42 -21.95
C SER A 154 1.60 -9.48 -21.66
N THR A 155 1.80 -10.31 -20.64
CA THR A 155 0.75 -11.23 -20.17
C THR A 155 -0.30 -10.44 -19.38
N GLN A 156 -1.53 -10.37 -19.87
CA GLN A 156 -2.65 -9.80 -19.13
C GLN A 156 -3.55 -10.92 -18.63
N ASN A 157 -4.00 -10.79 -17.38
CA ASN A 157 -5.01 -11.69 -16.84
C ASN A 157 -6.37 -11.29 -17.44
N ILE A 158 -6.99 -12.20 -18.20
CA ILE A 158 -8.25 -11.99 -18.94
C ILE A 158 -9.40 -11.65 -17.98
N LEU A 159 -9.31 -12.13 -16.75
CA LEU A 159 -10.36 -12.04 -15.74
C LEU A 159 -10.31 -10.75 -14.90
N LYS A 160 -9.37 -9.84 -15.18
CA LYS A 160 -9.31 -8.57 -14.46
C LYS A 160 -10.50 -7.69 -14.82
N LEU A 161 -11.25 -7.31 -13.80
CA LEU A 161 -12.33 -6.34 -13.92
C LEU A 161 -11.78 -4.94 -14.15
N LYS A 162 -12.47 -4.15 -14.99
CA LYS A 162 -12.13 -2.74 -15.21
C LYS A 162 -12.33 -1.97 -13.91
N GLU A 163 -11.24 -1.41 -13.39
CA GLU A 163 -11.29 -0.56 -12.21
C GLU A 163 -11.61 0.88 -12.64
N PRO A 164 -12.60 1.55 -12.02
CA PRO A 164 -12.78 2.97 -12.23
C PRO A 164 -11.55 3.72 -11.71
N LYS A 165 -10.96 4.58 -12.54
CA LYS A 165 -9.86 5.44 -12.12
C LYS A 165 -10.42 6.46 -11.13
N ARG A 166 -10.05 6.33 -9.85
CA ARG A 166 -10.32 7.37 -8.85
C ARG A 166 -9.11 8.28 -8.77
N LEU A 167 -9.33 9.59 -8.80
CA LEU A 167 -8.29 10.54 -8.47
C LEU A 167 -7.96 10.35 -6.98
N PRO A 168 -6.67 10.29 -6.58
CA PRO A 168 -6.31 10.26 -5.18
C PRO A 168 -6.83 11.51 -4.50
N GLU A 169 -7.50 11.32 -3.37
CA GLU A 169 -7.84 12.42 -2.48
C GLU A 169 -6.54 12.99 -1.91
N ILE A 170 -6.46 14.31 -1.80
CA ILE A 170 -5.35 15.03 -1.17
C ILE A 170 -5.92 15.88 -0.03
N LEU A 171 -5.10 16.12 0.98
CA LEU A 171 -5.44 17.05 2.04
C LEU A 171 -5.16 18.48 1.60
N THR A 172 -6.00 19.41 2.01
CA THR A 172 -5.70 20.84 1.92
C THR A 172 -4.84 21.28 3.09
N THR A 173 -4.07 22.35 2.93
CA THR A 173 -3.27 22.94 4.03
C THR A 173 -4.12 23.28 5.25
N LYS A 174 -5.39 23.70 5.05
CA LYS A 174 -6.35 23.94 6.13
C LYS A 174 -6.66 22.65 6.91
N GLN A 175 -6.96 21.56 6.20
CA GLN A 175 -7.21 20.25 6.83
C GLN A 175 -5.98 19.74 7.57
N VAL A 176 -4.78 19.90 7.02
CA VAL A 176 -3.54 19.50 7.72
C VAL A 176 -3.36 20.27 9.02
N LYS A 177 -3.60 21.59 9.02
CA LYS A 177 -3.57 22.41 10.24
C LYS A 177 -4.62 21.95 11.26
N GLN A 178 -5.84 21.62 10.82
CA GLN A 178 -6.89 21.08 11.69
C GLN A 178 -6.50 19.72 12.27
N LEU A 179 -5.91 18.82 11.48
CA LEU A 179 -5.43 17.52 11.93
C LEU A 179 -4.32 17.66 12.98
N SER A 180 -3.33 18.51 12.71
CA SER A 180 -2.23 18.82 13.64
C SER A 180 -2.76 19.45 14.95
N GLY A 181 -3.67 20.43 14.86
CA GLY A 181 -4.29 21.07 16.02
C GLY A 181 -5.29 20.17 16.79
N GLY A 182 -5.85 19.15 16.15
CA GLY A 182 -6.75 18.19 16.78
C GLY A 182 -6.04 17.09 17.57
N CYS A 183 -4.72 16.95 17.42
CA CYS A 183 -3.89 16.02 18.17
C CYS A 183 -3.72 16.48 19.62
N LYS A 184 -3.86 15.56 20.57
CA LYS A 184 -3.74 15.87 22.01
C LYS A 184 -2.30 15.89 22.51
N SER A 185 -1.41 15.09 21.92
CA SER A 185 -0.01 14.95 22.31
C SER A 185 0.90 15.56 21.27
N LEU A 186 2.05 16.07 21.70
CA LEU A 186 3.13 16.53 20.83
C LEU A 186 3.64 15.39 19.94
N ARG A 187 3.71 14.15 20.45
CA ARG A 187 4.02 12.96 19.64
C ARG A 187 3.09 12.80 18.44
N ASP A 188 1.77 12.83 18.68
CA ASP A 188 0.78 12.62 17.62
C ASP A 188 0.79 13.80 16.63
N LYS A 189 1.04 15.02 17.13
CA LYS A 189 1.20 16.23 16.33
C LYS A 189 2.45 16.15 15.43
N LEU A 190 3.58 15.72 15.99
CA LEU A 190 4.84 15.46 15.29
C LEU A 190 4.63 14.40 14.20
N LEU A 191 3.93 13.30 14.50
CA LEU A 191 3.65 12.24 13.53
C LEU A 191 2.89 12.77 12.31
N VAL A 192 1.85 13.58 12.52
CA VAL A 192 1.07 14.20 11.43
C VAL A 192 1.94 15.16 10.61
N SER A 193 2.68 16.06 11.28
CA SER A 193 3.55 17.03 10.60
C SER A 193 4.67 16.35 9.82
N MET A 194 5.30 15.32 10.39
CA MET A 194 6.39 14.58 9.75
C MET A 194 5.89 13.83 8.52
N LEU A 195 4.74 13.13 8.60
CA LEU A 195 4.16 12.45 7.43
C LEU A 195 3.81 13.43 6.30
N TYR A 196 3.30 14.61 6.66
CA TYR A 196 2.94 15.65 5.70
C TYR A 196 4.16 16.22 4.99
N GLU A 197 5.19 16.64 5.73
CA GLU A 197 6.33 17.38 5.20
C GLU A 197 7.39 16.51 4.51
N THR A 198 7.57 15.28 4.99
CA THR A 198 8.56 14.35 4.42
C THR A 198 7.96 13.50 3.31
N GLY A 199 6.64 13.27 3.32
CA GLY A 199 5.96 12.30 2.47
C GLY A 199 6.41 10.85 2.71
N MET A 200 7.06 10.54 3.83
CA MET A 200 7.49 9.19 4.18
C MET A 200 6.31 8.22 4.29
N ARG A 201 6.58 6.93 4.07
CA ARG A 201 5.57 5.90 4.40
C ARG A 201 5.45 5.79 5.91
N ILE A 202 4.25 5.49 6.40
CA ILE A 202 4.03 5.30 7.85
C ILE A 202 4.97 4.26 8.47
N GLY A 203 5.34 3.20 7.74
CA GLY A 203 6.33 2.23 8.23
C GLY A 203 7.74 2.76 8.36
N GLU A 204 8.14 3.69 7.50
CA GLU A 204 9.44 4.35 7.59
C GLU A 204 9.44 5.33 8.79
N CYS A 205 8.33 6.05 8.98
CA CYS A 205 8.15 6.99 10.08
C CYS A 205 8.13 6.28 11.46
N LEU A 206 7.42 5.15 11.59
CA LEU A 206 7.37 4.37 12.84
C LEU A 206 8.64 3.56 13.13
N GLY A 207 9.54 3.42 12.15
CA GLY A 207 10.84 2.77 12.33
C GLY A 207 11.99 3.77 12.55
N LEU A 208 11.68 5.05 12.68
CA LEU A 208 12.66 6.13 12.85
C LEU A 208 13.26 6.09 14.25
N ARG A 209 14.59 6.19 14.33
CA ARG A 209 15.34 6.30 15.58
C ARG A 209 15.85 7.73 15.79
N HIS A 210 16.15 8.11 17.02
CA HIS A 210 16.64 9.47 17.31
C HIS A 210 17.93 9.80 16.55
N GLU A 211 18.80 8.80 16.33
CA GLU A 211 20.02 8.92 15.52
C GLU A 211 19.77 9.32 14.05
N ASP A 212 18.57 9.07 13.52
CA ASP A 212 18.20 9.36 12.13
C ASP A 212 17.88 10.84 11.92
N ILE A 213 17.58 11.59 12.99
CA ILE A 213 17.23 13.01 12.91
C ILE A 213 18.48 13.84 13.19
N LYS A 214 18.97 14.53 12.15
CA LYS A 214 20.10 15.46 12.27
C LYS A 214 19.56 16.87 12.45
N SER A 215 19.32 17.27 13.70
CA SER A 215 18.71 18.57 14.03
C SER A 215 19.52 19.77 13.52
N TRP A 216 20.85 19.67 13.54
CA TRP A 216 21.74 20.73 13.05
C TRP A 216 21.62 20.94 11.54
N ASP A 217 21.68 19.84 10.78
CA ASP A 217 21.61 19.86 9.31
C ASP A 217 20.16 19.97 8.79
N LYS A 218 19.16 19.84 9.67
CA LYS A 218 17.73 19.78 9.36
C LYS A 218 17.41 18.68 8.34
N THR A 219 17.97 17.51 8.57
CA THR A 219 17.75 16.34 7.72
C THR A 219 17.26 15.13 8.51
N ILE A 220 16.48 14.29 7.84
CA ILE A 220 16.07 12.98 8.33
C ILE A 220 16.67 11.90 7.43
N HIS A 221 17.39 10.97 8.03
CA HIS A 221 17.97 9.81 7.36
C HIS A 221 17.00 8.64 7.44
N VAL A 222 16.35 8.33 6.32
CA VAL A 222 15.44 7.19 6.26
C VAL A 222 16.26 5.93 6.01
N VAL A 223 16.49 5.15 7.06
CA VAL A 223 17.26 3.90 7.00
C VAL A 223 16.30 2.70 7.06
N PRO A 224 16.32 1.80 6.07
CA PRO A 224 15.51 0.58 6.12
C PRO A 224 16.06 -0.39 7.17
N ARG A 225 15.25 -0.69 8.18
CA ARG A 225 15.55 -1.66 9.24
C ARG A 225 14.57 -2.84 9.17
N GLY A 226 15.08 -4.06 9.22
CA GLY A 226 14.29 -5.29 9.10
C GLY A 226 13.81 -5.88 10.43
N ASP A 227 14.43 -5.43 11.52
CA ASP A 227 14.40 -5.95 12.88
C ASP A 227 13.61 -5.06 13.85
N ASN A 228 12.72 -4.21 13.34
CA ASN A 228 11.97 -3.29 14.20
C ASN A 228 11.03 -4.02 15.16
N ALA A 229 11.09 -3.68 16.46
CA ALA A 229 10.29 -4.33 17.50
C ALA A 229 8.77 -4.13 17.32
N ASN A 230 8.33 -3.04 16.68
CA ASN A 230 6.93 -2.81 16.30
C ASN A 230 6.52 -3.45 14.95
N ALA A 231 7.41 -4.26 14.35
CA ALA A 231 7.27 -4.82 13.01
C ALA A 231 7.08 -3.76 11.90
N ALA A 232 7.50 -2.51 12.14
CA ALA A 232 7.53 -1.48 11.11
C ALA A 232 8.51 -1.86 10.01
N ARG A 233 8.05 -1.77 8.75
CA ARG A 233 8.87 -2.15 7.59
C ARG A 233 8.86 -1.05 6.55
N ALA A 234 10.05 -0.72 6.06
CA ALA A 234 10.22 0.03 4.84
C ALA A 234 9.92 -0.90 3.65
N LYS A 235 9.00 -0.47 2.77
CA LYS A 235 8.68 -1.25 1.55
C LYS A 235 9.82 -1.20 0.53
N SER A 236 10.64 -0.13 0.59
CA SER A 236 11.88 -0.01 -0.18
C SER A 236 13.06 -0.30 0.73
N ASN A 237 14.07 -0.99 0.21
CA ASN A 237 15.32 -1.26 0.94
C ASN A 237 16.40 -0.20 0.63
N GLU A 238 15.98 1.01 0.26
CA GLU A 238 16.87 2.09 -0.14
C GLU A 238 16.90 3.18 0.94
N SER A 239 18.09 3.53 1.38
CA SER A 239 18.33 4.67 2.27
C SER A 239 18.21 5.98 1.52
N ARG A 240 17.69 7.02 2.18
CA ARG A 240 17.66 8.38 1.61
C ARG A 240 17.67 9.44 2.70
N ILE A 241 18.14 10.62 2.33
CA ILE A 241 18.13 11.82 3.18
C ILE A 241 16.99 12.71 2.72
N ILE A 242 16.26 13.28 3.69
CA ILE A 242 15.13 14.17 3.46
C ILE A 242 15.37 15.46 4.22
N ASP A 243 15.48 16.58 3.51
CA ASP A 243 15.52 17.91 4.13
C ASP A 243 14.16 18.28 4.71
N ILE A 244 14.19 18.89 5.89
CA ILE A 244 13.02 19.34 6.66
C ILE A 244 13.19 20.78 7.14
N GLY A 245 12.08 21.40 7.50
CA GLY A 245 11.98 22.76 7.99
C GLY A 245 12.28 22.89 9.47
N SER A 246 12.65 24.11 9.87
CA SER A 246 12.94 24.45 11.27
C SER A 246 11.75 24.20 12.20
N ASP A 247 10.52 24.39 11.71
CA ASP A 247 9.30 24.19 12.49
C ASP A 247 9.12 22.72 12.90
N LEU A 248 9.50 21.78 12.03
CA LEU A 248 9.43 20.35 12.33
C LEU A 248 10.49 19.96 13.35
N ILE A 249 11.71 20.49 13.22
CA ILE A 249 12.78 20.31 14.22
C ILE A 249 12.35 20.87 15.58
N LYS A 250 11.75 22.06 15.61
CA LYS A 250 11.23 22.64 16.85
C LYS A 250 10.17 21.74 17.49
N LEU A 251 9.22 21.26 16.70
CA LEU A 251 8.18 20.34 17.21
C LEU A 251 8.76 19.01 17.70
N TYR A 252 9.81 18.51 17.05
CA TYR A 252 10.54 17.33 17.51
C TYR A 252 11.25 17.60 18.84
N THR A 253 11.95 18.73 18.98
CA THR A 253 12.59 19.12 20.24
C THR A 253 11.57 19.29 21.36
N ASP A 254 10.45 19.98 21.10
CA ASP A 254 9.38 20.15 22.08
C ASP A 254 8.81 18.80 22.53
N TYR A 255 8.65 17.85 21.60
CA TYR A 255 8.23 16.49 21.92
C TYR A 255 9.24 15.77 22.82
N VAL A 256 10.52 15.80 22.46
CA VAL A 256 11.59 15.12 23.21
C VAL A 256 11.70 15.69 24.63
N VAL A 257 11.66 17.01 24.78
CA VAL A 257 11.82 17.66 26.08
C VAL A 257 10.60 17.48 26.98
N ASN A 258 9.38 17.51 26.45
CA ASN A 258 8.17 17.58 27.28
C ASN A 258 7.40 16.26 27.42
N GLU A 259 7.55 15.31 26.49
CA GLU A 259 6.79 14.04 26.50
C GLU A 259 7.66 12.78 26.45
N PHE A 260 8.96 12.92 26.17
CA PHE A 260 9.90 11.80 26.09
C PHE A 260 10.87 11.74 27.29
N ASP A 261 10.97 12.81 28.07
CA ASP A 261 11.93 12.92 29.17
C ASP A 261 11.85 11.69 30.10
N ASP A 262 13.02 11.18 30.50
CA ASP A 262 13.22 9.95 31.29
C ASP A 262 12.82 8.60 30.65
N ILE A 263 12.45 8.55 29.36
CA ILE A 263 12.12 7.29 28.69
C ILE A 263 13.34 6.72 27.95
N ASP A 264 13.78 5.52 28.35
CA ASP A 264 14.85 4.78 27.65
C ASP A 264 14.31 4.07 26.40
N SER A 265 14.43 4.73 25.25
CA SER A 265 14.12 4.16 23.94
C SER A 265 14.91 4.87 22.85
N ASP A 266 15.32 4.11 21.83
CA ASP A 266 15.97 4.65 20.63
C ASP A 266 14.95 5.11 19.57
N TYR A 267 13.71 4.63 19.61
CA TYR A 267 12.63 5.00 18.69
C TYR A 267 12.09 6.40 18.96
N VAL A 268 11.88 7.16 17.87
CA VAL A 268 11.25 8.50 17.94
C VAL A 268 9.77 8.41 18.30
N PHE A 269 9.05 7.41 17.79
CA PHE A 269 7.61 7.27 18.06
C PHE A 269 7.35 6.10 18.99
N ILE A 270 7.15 6.41 20.26
CA ILE A 270 6.89 5.43 21.33
C ILE A 270 5.49 5.55 21.91
N ASN A 271 5.07 4.56 22.68
CA ASN A 271 3.97 4.75 23.62
C ASN A 271 4.46 5.61 24.81
N ILE A 272 3.72 6.67 25.10
CA ILE A 272 4.01 7.62 26.20
C ILE A 272 3.07 7.44 27.40
N TRP A 273 2.17 6.45 27.38
CA TRP A 273 1.25 6.15 28.48
C TRP A 273 0.92 4.65 28.55
N GLY A 274 0.62 4.15 29.75
CA GLY A 274 0.14 2.79 29.99
C GLY A 274 1.25 1.77 30.26
N ALA A 275 0.91 0.47 30.19
CA ALA A 275 1.85 -0.61 30.49
C ALA A 275 2.99 -0.78 29.45
N ASP A 276 2.84 -0.18 28.27
CA ASP A 276 3.79 -0.30 27.15
C ASP A 276 4.64 0.96 26.96
N VAL A 277 4.77 1.83 27.98
CA VAL A 277 5.61 3.04 27.90
C VAL A 277 7.01 2.71 27.43
N GLY A 278 7.56 3.54 26.54
CA GLY A 278 8.88 3.34 25.92
C GLY A 278 8.90 2.35 24.76
N LYS A 279 7.90 1.48 24.62
CA LYS A 279 7.84 0.58 23.45
C LYS A 279 7.48 1.35 22.17
N PRO A 280 8.04 0.96 21.01
CA PRO A 280 7.73 1.61 19.74
C PRO A 280 6.26 1.49 19.36
N LEU A 281 5.74 2.56 18.78
CA LEU A 281 4.34 2.67 18.43
C LEU A 281 3.98 1.70 17.30
N ALA A 282 2.97 0.86 17.52
CA ALA A 282 2.49 -0.10 16.53
C ALA A 282 1.57 0.57 15.48
N TYR A 283 1.53 0.01 14.27
CA TYR A 283 0.60 0.46 13.21
C TYR A 283 -0.85 0.51 13.69
N SER A 284 -1.33 -0.55 14.37
CA SER A 284 -2.72 -0.64 14.84
C SER A 284 -3.10 0.52 15.75
N THR A 285 -2.19 0.95 16.62
CA THR A 285 -2.37 2.09 17.52
C THR A 285 -2.52 3.38 16.73
N VAL A 286 -1.64 3.62 15.75
CA VAL A 286 -1.71 4.80 14.86
C VAL A 286 -3.01 4.81 14.07
N TYR A 287 -3.37 3.69 13.42
CA TYR A 287 -4.61 3.61 12.63
C TYR A 287 -5.85 3.84 13.50
N THR A 288 -5.86 3.34 14.74
CA THR A 288 -6.95 3.58 15.69
C THR A 288 -7.04 5.05 16.08
N LYS A 289 -5.90 5.69 16.38
CA LYS A 289 -5.82 7.13 16.68
C LYS A 289 -6.26 7.98 15.50
N PHE A 290 -5.76 7.70 14.29
CA PHE A 290 -6.11 8.43 13.08
C PHE A 290 -7.57 8.26 12.72
N LYS A 291 -8.15 7.07 12.89
CA LYS A 291 -9.60 6.84 12.69
C LYS A 291 -10.43 7.68 13.66
N ARG A 292 -10.04 7.76 14.94
CA ARG A 292 -10.69 8.63 15.93
C ARG A 292 -10.58 10.11 15.56
N LEU A 293 -9.39 10.55 15.15
CA LEU A 293 -9.15 11.93 14.73
C LEU A 293 -9.96 12.29 13.47
N SER A 294 -9.99 11.39 12.49
CA SER A 294 -10.75 11.51 11.25
C SER A 294 -12.25 11.69 11.55
N LYS A 295 -12.81 10.85 12.42
CA LYS A 295 -14.22 10.97 12.85
C LYS A 295 -14.48 12.24 13.65
N LYS A 296 -13.56 12.66 14.53
CA LYS A 296 -13.72 13.86 15.36
C LYS A 296 -13.77 15.14 14.52
N LEU A 297 -12.97 15.21 13.47
CA LEU A 297 -12.83 16.41 12.63
C LEU A 297 -13.63 16.35 11.34
N ASP A 298 -14.32 15.24 11.08
CA ASP A 298 -15.02 14.95 9.82
C ASP A 298 -14.12 15.12 8.58
N ILE A 299 -12.87 14.67 8.70
CA ILE A 299 -11.88 14.70 7.62
C ILE A 299 -11.48 13.25 7.35
N PRO A 300 -11.91 12.63 6.22
CA PRO A 300 -11.49 11.29 5.87
C PRO A 300 -10.01 11.29 5.49
N PHE A 301 -9.19 10.53 6.21
CA PHE A 301 -7.78 10.40 5.88
C PHE A 301 -7.19 9.06 6.32
N THR A 302 -6.10 8.67 5.66
CA THR A 302 -5.24 7.55 6.06
C THR A 302 -3.78 7.99 5.95
N PRO A 303 -2.81 7.32 6.58
CA PRO A 303 -1.40 7.75 6.51
C PRO A 303 -0.87 7.93 5.08
N HIS A 304 -1.38 7.15 4.11
CA HIS A 304 -0.99 7.26 2.71
C HIS A 304 -1.41 8.57 2.04
N ILE A 305 -2.45 9.25 2.54
CA ILE A 305 -2.92 10.51 1.95
C ILE A 305 -1.89 11.63 2.13
N PHE A 306 -1.14 11.64 3.24
CA PHE A 306 -0.11 12.65 3.48
C PHE A 306 0.98 12.57 2.42
N ARG A 307 1.42 11.35 2.10
CA ARG A 307 2.39 11.10 1.03
C ARG A 307 1.87 11.55 -0.34
N HIS A 308 0.60 11.28 -0.66
CA HIS A 308 -0.01 11.75 -1.91
C HIS A 308 -0.12 13.28 -1.95
N THR A 309 -0.46 13.89 -0.82
CA THR A 309 -0.54 15.35 -0.68
C THR A 309 0.83 15.98 -0.89
N HIS A 310 1.87 15.51 -0.19
CA HIS A 310 3.25 15.97 -0.32
C HIS A 310 3.77 15.87 -1.76
N ALA A 311 3.58 14.71 -2.39
CA ALA A 311 3.98 14.50 -3.79
C ALA A 311 3.30 15.48 -4.73
N THR A 312 2.00 15.73 -4.51
CA THR A 312 1.20 16.64 -5.33
C THR A 312 1.60 18.10 -5.12
N GLU A 313 1.89 18.50 -3.89
CA GLU A 313 2.35 19.85 -3.59
C GLU A 313 3.73 20.13 -4.20
N LEU A 314 4.69 19.22 -4.08
CA LEU A 314 6.00 19.38 -4.73
C LEU A 314 5.90 19.53 -6.25
N LEU A 315 5.10 18.68 -6.90
CA LEU A 315 4.88 18.76 -8.34
C LEU A 315 4.20 20.08 -8.74
N ARG A 316 3.21 20.54 -7.95
CA ARG A 316 2.56 21.85 -8.17
C ARG A 316 3.50 23.03 -7.95
N SER A 317 4.50 22.87 -7.09
CA SER A 317 5.58 23.83 -6.89
C SER A 317 6.64 23.77 -8.00
N GLY A 318 6.46 22.94 -9.04
CA GLY A 318 7.34 22.86 -10.20
C GLY A 318 8.53 21.93 -10.03
N TRP A 319 8.55 21.07 -9.01
CA TRP A 319 9.62 20.08 -8.86
C TRP A 319 9.58 19.07 -9.99
N ASP A 320 10.75 18.72 -10.52
CA ASP A 320 10.83 17.64 -11.50
C ASP A 320 10.43 16.29 -10.85
N ALA A 321 9.72 15.48 -11.64
CA ALA A 321 9.15 14.23 -11.17
C ALA A 321 10.23 13.25 -10.65
N SER A 322 11.46 13.29 -11.20
CA SER A 322 12.57 12.45 -10.74
C SER A 322 13.03 12.83 -9.33
N TYR A 323 13.10 14.12 -8.99
CA TYR A 323 13.42 14.56 -7.63
C TYR A 323 12.33 14.18 -6.64
N VAL A 324 11.06 14.33 -7.03
CA VAL A 324 9.92 13.90 -6.19
C VAL A 324 9.99 12.40 -5.91
N GLN A 325 10.33 11.58 -6.90
CA GLN A 325 10.53 10.13 -6.69
C GLN A 325 11.67 9.82 -5.74
N LYS A 326 12.83 10.46 -5.94
CA LYS A 326 14.01 10.25 -5.10
C LYS A 326 13.71 10.61 -3.65
N ARG A 327 13.07 11.76 -3.41
CA ARG A 327 12.64 12.19 -2.06
C ARG A 327 11.67 11.19 -1.41
N LEU A 328 10.74 10.65 -2.20
CA LEU A 328 9.74 9.73 -1.68
C LEU A 328 10.23 8.27 -1.57
N GLY A 329 11.29 7.87 -2.30
CA GLY A 329 11.77 6.48 -2.35
C GLY A 329 10.76 5.53 -3.02
N HIS A 330 10.31 5.86 -4.25
CA HIS A 330 9.50 4.94 -5.07
C HIS A 330 10.38 4.19 -6.06
N LYS A 331 10.23 2.86 -6.10
CA LYS A 331 10.72 2.01 -7.19
C LYS A 331 9.80 2.04 -8.43
N ASP A 332 8.54 2.45 -8.26
CA ASP A 332 7.53 2.45 -9.31
C ASP A 332 6.81 3.79 -9.42
N ILE A 333 7.08 4.49 -10.52
CA ILE A 333 6.66 5.85 -10.86
C ILE A 333 5.18 5.94 -11.28
N GLN A 334 4.60 4.80 -11.67
CA GLN A 334 3.42 4.75 -12.54
C GLN A 334 2.13 5.18 -11.84
N THR A 335 1.95 4.90 -10.55
CA THR A 335 0.73 5.33 -9.83
C THR A 335 0.70 6.83 -9.58
N THR A 336 1.88 7.43 -9.42
CA THR A 336 2.02 8.87 -9.22
C THR A 336 1.84 9.51 -10.60
N ILE A 337 2.72 9.30 -11.58
CA ILE A 337 2.66 9.95 -12.90
C ILE A 337 1.33 9.80 -13.65
N ASN A 338 0.72 8.60 -13.66
CA ASN A 338 -0.54 8.40 -14.40
C ASN A 338 -1.73 9.11 -13.74
N THR A 339 -1.65 9.44 -12.45
CA THR A 339 -2.60 10.36 -11.80
C THR A 339 -2.32 11.80 -12.24
N TYR A 340 -1.05 12.21 -12.38
CA TYR A 340 -0.69 13.60 -12.71
C TYR A 340 -0.91 14.00 -14.16
N ALA A 341 -0.95 13.05 -15.10
CA ALA A 341 -1.30 13.34 -16.50
C ALA A 341 -2.67 14.04 -16.64
N HIS A 342 -3.58 13.86 -15.67
CA HIS A 342 -4.90 14.49 -15.65
C HIS A 342 -4.95 15.84 -14.93
N LEU A 343 -3.91 16.23 -14.18
CA LEU A 343 -3.83 17.53 -13.50
C LEU A 343 -3.39 18.67 -14.43
N ASN A 344 -3.09 18.32 -15.68
CA ASN A 344 -2.47 19.21 -16.66
C ASN A 344 -3.36 20.37 -17.12
N GLU A 345 -4.69 20.35 -17.04
CA GLU A 345 -5.50 21.41 -17.68
C GLU A 345 -5.38 22.81 -17.04
N LYS A 346 -5.42 22.91 -15.71
CA LYS A 346 -5.27 24.20 -15.01
C LYS A 346 -3.82 24.68 -15.00
N ASP A 347 -2.88 23.73 -14.92
CA ASP A 347 -1.45 24.02 -14.86
C ASP A 347 -0.87 24.32 -16.25
N LEU A 348 -1.36 23.66 -17.33
CA LEU A 348 -1.11 24.05 -18.73
C LEU A 348 -1.60 25.47 -18.98
N LYS A 349 -2.80 25.82 -18.49
CA LYS A 349 -3.29 27.20 -18.62
C LYS A 349 -2.37 28.19 -17.93
N LYS A 350 -1.89 27.91 -16.71
CA LYS A 350 -0.94 28.79 -16.00
C LYS A 350 0.44 28.84 -16.67
N ALA A 351 0.99 27.70 -17.08
CA ALA A 351 2.28 27.62 -17.76
C ALA A 351 2.25 28.33 -19.11
N PHE A 352 1.17 28.14 -19.89
CA PHE A 352 0.94 28.85 -21.14
C PHE A 352 0.73 30.35 -20.93
N SER A 353 0.02 30.75 -19.86
CA SER A 353 -0.14 32.17 -19.50
C SER A 353 1.20 32.82 -19.12
N LYS A 354 2.05 32.09 -18.40
CA LYS A 354 3.40 32.52 -18.03
C LYS A 354 4.31 32.64 -19.26
N PHE A 355 4.33 31.62 -20.12
CA PHE A 355 5.02 31.64 -21.40
C PHE A 355 4.58 32.84 -22.25
N LYS A 356 3.26 33.07 -22.40
CA LYS A 356 2.74 34.22 -23.15
C LYS A 356 3.22 35.55 -22.57
N ARG A 357 3.21 35.72 -21.24
CA ARG A 357 3.75 36.91 -20.57
C ARG A 357 5.23 37.12 -20.86
N GLU A 358 6.04 36.07 -20.77
CA GLU A 358 7.49 36.13 -21.03
C GLU A 358 7.80 36.39 -22.51
N SER A 359 6.99 35.85 -23.44
CA SER A 359 7.13 36.08 -24.88
C SER A 359 6.65 37.46 -25.34
N THR A 360 5.75 38.12 -24.59
CA THR A 360 5.28 39.49 -24.90
C THR A 360 6.16 40.56 -24.25
N SER A 361 7.22 40.17 -23.53
CA SER A 361 8.18 41.10 -22.90
C SER A 361 9.45 41.29 -23.74
N VAL A 362 9.45 40.83 -25.00
CA VAL A 362 10.59 40.83 -25.93
C VAL A 362 10.32 41.69 -27.18
N GLU A 363 9.17 42.36 -27.24
CA GLU A 363 8.90 43.50 -28.14
C GLU A 363 8.90 44.79 -27.32
#